data_AF-A0A3D0IZ44-F1
#
_entry.id   AF-A0A3D0IZ44-F1
#
_cell.length_a   1.000
_cell.length_b   1.000
_cell.length_c   1.000
_cell.angle_alpha   90.00
_cell.angle_beta   90.00
_cell.angle_gamma   90.00
#
_symmetry.space_group_name_H-M   'P 1'
#
loop_
_entity.id
_entity.type
_entity.pdbx_description
1 polymer ?
#
loop_
_entity_poly.entity_id
_entity_poly.type
_entity_poly.pdbx_seq_one_letter_code
_entity_poly.pdbx_strand_id
1 'polypeptide(L)'
;MNKKSSSSPLGDLTREALYYDYASTANPIFSGLIPPVPYHSFSPDFFQQKASGILPLDVSEKMKCPGPATSPALLANFVRIVKGTLKTNALATSQLFFVFQGSGRTEACGRTIEWKQGDFMVFPAHGEAIHHTDGEAGFYWVHDAPLLRYLGVTATEERFQPTVFEHSKAA
;
A
#
# COMPACT_ATOMS: atom_id res chain seq x y z
N MET A 1 41.67 -32.04 -29.98
CA MET A 1 41.49 -31.00 -31.02
C MET A 1 40.34 -31.40 -31.92
N ASN A 2 39.27 -30.60 -31.95
CA ASN A 2 38.47 -30.25 -33.14
C ASN A 2 37.15 -29.58 -32.71
N LYS A 3 37.17 -28.25 -32.61
CA LYS A 3 35.97 -27.42 -32.69
C LYS A 3 35.46 -27.53 -34.14
N LYS A 4 34.32 -28.18 -34.36
CA LYS A 4 33.59 -28.05 -35.63
C LYS A 4 33.03 -26.64 -35.69
N SER A 5 33.65 -25.77 -36.49
CA SER A 5 33.07 -24.48 -36.87
C SER A 5 31.97 -24.75 -37.90
N SER A 6 30.72 -24.79 -37.48
CA SER A 6 29.59 -24.73 -38.41
C SER A 6 29.45 -23.28 -38.89
N SER A 7 29.98 -22.97 -40.07
CA SER A 7 29.70 -21.71 -40.76
C SER A 7 28.21 -21.67 -41.09
N SER A 8 27.47 -20.77 -40.44
CA SER A 8 26.07 -20.51 -40.76
C SER A 8 25.98 -20.05 -42.23
N PRO A 9 25.15 -20.69 -43.09
CA PRO A 9 25.02 -20.33 -44.50
C PRO A 9 24.46 -18.91 -44.75
N LEU A 10 24.08 -18.18 -43.69
CA LEU A 10 23.60 -16.80 -43.72
C LEU A 10 24.61 -15.80 -43.11
N GLY A 11 25.81 -16.26 -42.72
CA GLY A 11 26.76 -15.46 -41.94
C GLY A 11 27.16 -14.12 -42.55
N ASP A 12 27.29 -14.04 -43.88
CA ASP A 12 27.62 -12.79 -44.58
C ASP A 12 26.47 -11.78 -44.57
N LEU A 13 25.22 -12.28 -44.53
CA LEU A 13 24.00 -11.48 -44.57
C LEU A 13 23.58 -10.98 -43.18
N THR A 14 23.99 -11.65 -42.11
CA THR A 14 23.66 -11.25 -40.73
C THR A 14 24.75 -10.43 -40.04
N ARG A 15 25.88 -10.17 -40.72
CA ARG A 15 27.06 -9.53 -40.10
C ARG A 15 26.80 -8.11 -39.58
N GLU A 16 25.93 -7.35 -40.25
CA GLU A 16 25.57 -5.97 -39.88
C GLU A 16 24.26 -5.92 -39.06
N ALA A 17 23.64 -7.07 -38.80
CA ALA A 17 22.37 -7.12 -38.07
C ALA A 17 22.64 -6.97 -36.56
N LEU A 18 22.28 -5.80 -36.03
CA LEU A 18 22.31 -5.53 -34.59
C LEU A 18 20.92 -5.82 -34.00
N TYR A 19 20.87 -6.80 -33.10
CA TYR A 19 19.65 -7.15 -32.36
C TYR A 19 19.71 -6.48 -30.98
N TYR A 20 18.80 -5.53 -30.74
CA TYR A 20 18.61 -4.93 -29.43
C TYR A 20 17.41 -5.59 -28.76
N ASP A 21 17.66 -6.41 -27.75
CA ASP A 21 16.60 -7.03 -26.96
C ASP A 21 16.24 -6.12 -25.78
N TYR A 22 15.11 -5.44 -25.92
CA TYR A 22 14.55 -4.60 -24.88
C TYR A 22 14.02 -5.42 -23.69
N ALA A 23 13.63 -6.69 -23.92
CA ALA A 23 12.99 -7.51 -22.90
C ALA A 23 13.98 -7.98 -21.82
N SER A 24 15.22 -8.33 -22.19
CA SER A 24 16.25 -8.73 -21.22
C SER A 24 16.76 -7.57 -20.34
N THR A 25 16.73 -6.34 -20.84
CA THR A 25 17.16 -5.14 -20.08
C THR A 25 16.03 -4.47 -19.29
N ALA A 26 14.78 -4.55 -19.77
CA ALA A 26 13.61 -3.97 -19.09
C ALA A 26 12.88 -4.96 -18.16
N ASN A 27 13.29 -6.22 -18.11
CA ASN A 27 12.76 -7.22 -17.18
C ASN A 27 13.81 -7.62 -16.12
N PRO A 28 13.91 -6.86 -15.01
CA PRO A 28 14.88 -7.12 -13.95
C PRO A 28 14.63 -8.45 -13.22
N ILE A 29 13.43 -9.04 -13.34
CA ILE A 29 13.12 -10.37 -12.81
C ILE A 29 13.79 -11.44 -13.67
N PHE A 30 13.67 -11.33 -15.01
CA PHE A 30 14.26 -12.31 -15.93
C PHE A 30 15.79 -12.31 -15.90
N SER A 31 16.40 -11.15 -15.68
CA SER A 31 17.85 -11.00 -15.51
C SER A 31 18.33 -11.31 -14.08
N GLY A 32 17.44 -11.70 -13.16
CA GLY A 32 17.78 -12.04 -11.77
C GLY A 32 18.26 -10.86 -10.93
N LEU A 33 18.09 -9.63 -11.43
CA LEU A 33 18.46 -8.40 -10.72
C LEU A 33 17.55 -8.14 -9.52
N ILE A 34 16.28 -8.57 -9.59
CA ILE A 34 15.32 -8.49 -8.48
C ILE A 34 14.55 -9.81 -8.32
N PRO A 35 14.13 -10.17 -7.09
CA PRO A 35 13.22 -11.28 -6.89
C PRO A 35 11.83 -10.99 -7.48
N PRO A 36 11.04 -12.02 -7.83
CA PRO A 36 9.65 -11.83 -8.22
C PRO A 36 8.86 -11.17 -7.09
N VAL A 37 7.92 -10.29 -7.45
CA VAL A 37 7.06 -9.61 -6.47
C VAL A 37 6.24 -10.67 -5.72
N PRO A 38 6.38 -10.78 -4.39
CA PRO A 38 5.67 -11.80 -3.63
C PRO A 38 4.17 -11.51 -3.62
N TYR A 39 3.37 -12.46 -4.10
CA TYR A 39 1.92 -12.42 -3.92
C TYR A 39 1.57 -12.92 -2.51
N HIS A 40 0.67 -12.20 -1.84
CA HIS A 40 0.10 -12.63 -0.58
C HIS A 40 -1.37 -12.22 -0.50
N SER A 41 -2.22 -13.16 -0.07
CA SER A 41 -3.65 -12.92 0.11
C SER A 41 -3.95 -12.80 1.60
N PHE A 42 -4.74 -11.80 1.96
CA PHE A 42 -5.25 -11.62 3.31
C PHE A 42 -6.75 -12.00 3.31
N SER A 43 -7.17 -12.82 4.29
CA SER A 43 -8.55 -13.32 4.31
C SER A 43 -9.55 -12.20 4.67
N PRO A 44 -10.69 -12.10 3.98
CA PRO A 44 -11.78 -11.23 4.37
C PRO A 44 -12.47 -11.67 5.68
N ASP A 45 -12.20 -12.88 6.19
CA ASP A 45 -12.73 -13.39 7.47
C ASP A 45 -12.42 -12.47 8.64
N PHE A 46 -11.37 -11.65 8.51
CA PHE A 46 -11.10 -10.57 9.46
C PHE A 46 -12.38 -9.75 9.72
N PHE A 47 -13.13 -9.36 8.70
CA PHE A 47 -14.33 -8.52 8.89
C PHE A 47 -15.51 -9.25 9.55
N GLN A 48 -15.47 -10.57 9.70
CA GLN A 48 -16.51 -11.37 10.35
C GLN A 48 -16.31 -11.55 11.87
N GLN A 49 -15.19 -11.07 12.42
CA GLN A 49 -14.88 -11.20 13.84
C GLN A 49 -15.67 -10.20 14.70
N LYS A 50 -16.02 -10.60 15.93
CA LYS A 50 -16.94 -9.86 16.82
C LYS A 50 -16.33 -8.72 17.65
N ALA A 51 -15.01 -8.56 17.65
CA ALA A 51 -14.33 -7.50 18.40
C ALA A 51 -13.80 -6.44 17.42
N SER A 52 -13.61 -5.18 17.81
CA SER A 52 -12.87 -4.23 16.95
C SER A 52 -11.39 -4.64 16.81
N GLY A 53 -10.74 -4.26 15.71
CA GLY A 53 -9.33 -4.59 15.50
C GLY A 53 -8.71 -3.93 14.27
N ILE A 54 -7.38 -4.02 14.20
CA ILE A 54 -6.57 -3.59 13.07
C ILE A 54 -5.72 -4.79 12.66
N LEU A 55 -5.74 -5.12 11.36
CA LEU A 55 -4.89 -6.14 10.76
C LEU A 55 -3.95 -5.46 9.76
N PRO A 56 -2.66 -5.31 10.08
CA PRO A 56 -1.65 -4.89 9.11
C PRO A 56 -1.56 -5.90 7.98
N LEU A 57 -1.59 -5.41 6.74
CA LEU A 57 -1.37 -6.23 5.55
C LEU A 57 0.14 -6.39 5.32
N ASP A 58 0.79 -7.04 6.29
CA ASP A 58 2.24 -7.08 6.42
C ASP A 58 2.86 -8.21 5.58
N VAL A 59 3.80 -7.84 4.71
CA VAL A 59 4.67 -8.76 3.95
C VAL A 59 6.15 -8.41 4.15
N SER A 60 6.48 -7.66 5.20
CA SER A 60 7.81 -7.13 5.49
C SER A 60 8.91 -8.18 5.52
N GLU A 61 8.64 -9.38 6.05
CA GLU A 61 9.59 -10.49 6.09
C GLU A 61 10.07 -10.88 4.68
N LYS A 62 9.13 -11.04 3.74
CA LYS A 62 9.42 -11.38 2.34
C LYS A 62 10.16 -10.25 1.62
N MET A 63 9.84 -9.00 1.98
CA MET A 63 10.45 -7.80 1.40
C MET A 63 11.73 -7.34 2.11
N LYS A 64 12.12 -8.01 3.20
CA LYS A 64 13.26 -7.67 4.07
C LYS A 64 13.17 -6.22 4.60
N CYS A 65 11.97 -5.78 4.93
CA CYS A 65 11.75 -4.45 5.53
C CYS A 65 11.95 -4.50 7.06
N PRO A 66 12.43 -3.40 7.68
CA PRO A 66 12.74 -3.36 9.13
C PRO A 66 11.51 -3.33 10.05
N GLY A 67 10.30 -3.34 9.50
CA GLY A 67 9.04 -3.34 10.24
C GLY A 67 7.86 -3.50 9.29
N PRO A 68 6.61 -3.48 9.82
CA PRO A 68 5.43 -3.80 9.04
C PRO A 68 5.32 -2.97 7.76
N ALA A 69 5.10 -3.67 6.64
CA ALA A 69 5.11 -3.08 5.30
C ALA A 69 4.32 -3.96 4.31
N THR A 70 3.44 -3.34 3.52
CA THR A 70 2.82 -3.98 2.36
C THR A 70 3.70 -3.81 1.12
N SER A 71 4.43 -2.71 1.06
CA SER A 71 5.53 -2.43 0.13
C SER A 71 6.63 -1.66 0.88
N PRO A 72 7.84 -1.52 0.32
CA PRO A 72 8.92 -0.81 1.01
C PRO A 72 8.58 0.63 1.45
N ALA A 73 7.62 1.27 0.78
CA ALA A 73 7.21 2.64 1.08
C ALA A 73 5.85 2.78 1.78
N LEU A 74 4.99 1.75 1.75
CA LEU A 74 3.61 1.85 2.23
C LEU A 74 3.19 0.64 3.09
N LEU A 75 2.35 0.91 4.08
CA LEU A 75 1.62 -0.13 4.81
C LEU A 75 0.13 0.10 4.63
N ALA A 76 -0.55 -0.93 4.14
CA ALA A 76 -1.99 -1.02 4.14
C ALA A 76 -2.44 -1.86 5.35
N ASN A 77 -3.64 -1.56 5.86
CA ASN A 77 -4.24 -2.22 7.00
C ASN A 77 -5.72 -2.44 6.73
N PHE A 78 -6.27 -3.55 7.18
CA PHE A 78 -7.70 -3.67 7.43
C PHE A 78 -8.02 -3.11 8.81
N VAL A 79 -9.08 -2.32 8.88
CA VAL A 79 -9.60 -1.78 10.13
C VAL A 79 -11.05 -2.22 10.26
N ARG A 80 -11.39 -2.83 11.39
CA ARG A 80 -12.74 -3.27 11.71
C ARG A 80 -13.17 -2.65 13.02
N ILE A 81 -14.34 -2.02 13.04
CA ILE A 81 -14.94 -1.48 14.24
C ILE A 81 -16.29 -2.17 14.44
N VAL A 82 -16.45 -2.84 15.59
CA VAL A 82 -17.74 -3.33 16.07
C VAL A 82 -18.19 -2.37 17.15
N LYS A 83 -19.32 -1.70 16.92
CA LYS A 83 -19.98 -0.70 17.77
C LYS A 83 -19.10 -0.11 18.87
N GLY A 84 -18.71 1.14 18.70
CA GLY A 84 -17.90 1.87 19.66
C GLY A 84 -16.78 2.61 18.96
N THR A 85 -15.60 2.54 19.54
CA THR A 85 -14.47 3.39 19.16
C THR A 85 -13.22 2.59 18.87
N LEU A 86 -12.45 3.03 17.87
CA LEU A 86 -11.13 2.50 17.56
C LEU A 86 -10.18 3.64 17.16
N LYS A 87 -8.96 3.59 17.68
CA LYS A 87 -7.92 4.58 17.42
C LYS A 87 -6.95 4.07 16.35
N THR A 88 -6.61 4.92 15.39
CA THR A 88 -5.54 4.69 14.41
C THR A 88 -4.52 5.81 14.50
N ASN A 89 -3.24 5.46 14.37
CA ASN A 89 -2.13 6.41 14.38
C ASN A 89 -0.92 5.81 13.66
N ALA A 90 -0.24 6.61 12.86
CA ALA A 90 1.00 6.24 12.20
C ALA A 90 1.96 7.44 12.16
N LEU A 91 3.25 7.17 12.34
CA LEU A 91 4.32 8.14 12.03
C LEU A 91 4.49 8.22 10.52
N ALA A 92 3.63 9.01 9.88
CA ALA A 92 3.45 9.10 8.44
C ALA A 92 3.36 10.56 8.01
N THR A 93 3.66 10.86 6.75
CA THR A 93 3.39 12.20 6.16
C THR A 93 1.90 12.38 5.88
N SER A 94 1.19 11.27 5.66
CA SER A 94 -0.23 11.23 5.40
C SER A 94 -0.83 9.86 5.70
N GLN A 95 -2.13 9.84 5.96
CA GLN A 95 -2.91 8.63 6.19
C GLN A 95 -4.17 8.69 5.33
N LEU A 96 -4.44 7.65 4.54
CA LEU A 96 -5.64 7.52 3.73
C LEU A 96 -6.52 6.41 4.28
N PHE A 97 -7.80 6.69 4.41
CA PHE A 97 -8.84 5.74 4.82
C PHE A 97 -9.87 5.64 3.70
N PHE A 98 -10.17 4.43 3.26
CA PHE A 98 -11.31 4.15 2.40
C PHE A 98 -12.35 3.36 3.17
N VAL A 99 -13.56 3.89 3.28
CA VAL A 99 -14.68 3.26 3.98
C VAL A 99 -15.39 2.33 3.03
N PHE A 100 -15.15 1.03 3.13
CA PHE A 100 -15.82 0.06 2.24
C PHE A 100 -17.13 -0.48 2.84
N GLN A 101 -17.35 -0.30 4.14
CA GLN A 101 -18.56 -0.74 4.85
C GLN A 101 -18.87 0.17 6.04
N GLY A 102 -20.16 0.44 6.25
CA GLY A 102 -20.69 1.12 7.44
C GLY A 102 -20.73 2.64 7.33
N SER A 103 -21.01 3.29 8.46
CA SER A 103 -21.00 4.74 8.63
C SER A 103 -20.65 5.11 10.06
N GLY A 104 -20.26 6.36 10.27
CA GLY A 104 -19.85 6.87 11.56
C GLY A 104 -19.13 8.20 11.45
N ARG A 105 -18.34 8.50 12.48
CA ARG A 105 -17.56 9.73 12.56
C ARG A 105 -16.13 9.50 13.01
N THR A 106 -15.23 10.37 12.62
CA THR A 106 -13.83 10.38 13.06
C THR A 106 -13.52 11.71 13.72
N GLU A 107 -12.90 11.67 14.89
CA GLU A 107 -12.24 12.82 15.52
C GLU A 107 -10.76 12.79 15.14
N ALA A 108 -10.31 13.74 14.34
CA ALA A 108 -8.92 13.85 13.87
C ALA A 108 -8.61 15.30 13.50
N CYS A 109 -7.34 15.72 13.66
CA CYS A 109 -6.87 17.06 13.24
C CYS A 109 -7.72 18.22 13.82
N GLY A 110 -8.25 18.07 15.04
CA GLY A 110 -9.14 19.05 15.67
C GLY A 110 -10.54 19.17 15.03
N ARG A 111 -10.95 18.19 14.22
CA ARG A 111 -12.23 18.18 13.49
C ARG A 111 -13.01 16.91 13.78
N THR A 112 -14.33 17.01 13.73
CA THR A 112 -15.24 15.85 13.67
C THR A 112 -15.69 15.68 12.22
N ILE A 113 -15.48 14.49 11.68
CA ILE A 113 -15.67 14.16 10.27
C ILE A 113 -16.65 13.01 10.17
N GLU A 114 -17.84 13.27 9.63
CA GLU A 114 -18.83 12.23 9.33
C GLU A 114 -18.47 11.52 8.01
N TRP A 115 -18.65 10.21 7.96
CA TRP A 115 -18.33 9.37 6.80
C TRP A 115 -19.32 8.21 6.66
N LYS A 116 -19.44 7.71 5.43
CA LYS A 116 -20.25 6.53 5.09
C LYS A 116 -19.52 5.68 4.05
N GLN A 117 -20.09 4.51 3.78
CA GLN A 117 -19.62 3.59 2.76
C GLN A 117 -19.39 4.30 1.42
N GLY A 118 -18.21 4.06 0.85
CA GLY A 118 -17.70 4.65 -0.39
C GLY A 118 -16.74 5.82 -0.16
N ASP A 119 -16.81 6.50 0.98
CA ASP A 119 -16.04 7.73 1.20
C ASP A 119 -14.54 7.46 1.43
N PHE A 120 -13.73 8.45 1.08
CA PHE A 120 -12.33 8.52 1.47
C PHE A 120 -12.10 9.64 2.47
N MET A 121 -11.27 9.38 3.48
CA MET A 121 -10.72 10.39 4.38
C MET A 121 -9.20 10.41 4.25
N VAL A 122 -8.60 11.59 4.15
CA VAL A 122 -7.15 11.75 4.08
C VAL A 122 -6.71 12.74 5.15
N PHE A 123 -5.81 12.31 6.03
CA PHE A 123 -5.27 13.12 7.10
C PHE A 123 -3.78 13.40 6.88
N PRO A 124 -3.29 14.61 7.20
CA PRO A 124 -1.86 14.94 7.14
C PRO A 124 -1.07 14.24 8.26
N ALA A 125 0.21 14.54 8.33
CA ALA A 125 1.07 14.21 9.47
C ALA A 125 0.40 14.62 10.79
N HIS A 126 0.67 13.88 11.87
CA HIS A 126 0.03 14.05 13.18
C HIS A 126 -1.50 13.87 13.19
N GLY A 127 -2.07 13.30 12.13
CA GLY A 127 -3.50 12.98 12.02
C GLY A 127 -3.93 11.74 12.81
N GLU A 128 -3.55 11.65 14.09
CA GLU A 128 -4.13 10.65 14.99
C GLU A 128 -5.66 10.72 14.93
N ALA A 129 -6.29 9.57 14.74
CA ALA A 129 -7.72 9.49 14.43
C ALA A 129 -8.43 8.55 15.39
N ILE A 130 -9.54 9.04 15.94
CA ILE A 130 -10.44 8.27 16.79
C ILE A 130 -11.75 8.08 16.02
N HIS A 131 -12.00 6.85 15.59
CA HIS A 131 -13.16 6.50 14.79
C HIS A 131 -14.29 6.00 15.69
N HIS A 132 -15.51 6.43 15.43
CA HIS A 132 -16.73 6.05 16.15
C HIS A 132 -17.76 5.49 15.18
N THR A 133 -18.45 4.42 15.56
CA THR A 133 -19.64 3.93 14.86
C THR A 133 -20.60 3.30 15.85
N ASP A 134 -21.91 3.45 15.60
CA ASP A 134 -22.96 2.78 16.36
C ASP A 134 -23.27 1.36 15.83
N GLY A 135 -22.71 1.00 14.68
CA GLY A 135 -22.89 -0.29 14.01
C GLY A 135 -21.55 -0.99 13.75
N GLU A 136 -21.41 -1.59 12.57
CA GLU A 136 -20.15 -2.18 12.10
C GLU A 136 -19.55 -1.30 11.00
N ALA A 137 -18.24 -1.09 11.05
CA ALA A 137 -17.50 -0.34 10.04
C ALA A 137 -16.22 -1.05 9.62
N GLY A 138 -15.89 -0.94 8.34
CA GLY A 138 -14.72 -1.53 7.72
C GLY A 138 -13.95 -0.51 6.88
N PHE A 139 -12.65 -0.35 7.14
CA PHE A 139 -11.77 0.52 6.36
C PHE A 139 -10.59 -0.23 5.75
N TYR A 140 -10.15 0.27 4.59
CA TYR A 140 -8.74 0.18 4.18
C TYR A 140 -8.01 1.41 4.70
N TRP A 141 -6.94 1.21 5.46
CA TRP A 141 -6.10 2.29 5.98
C TRP A 141 -4.67 2.16 5.46
N VAL A 142 -4.21 3.15 4.70
CA VAL A 142 -2.90 3.16 4.03
C VAL A 142 -2.09 4.36 4.51
N HIS A 143 -0.81 4.15 4.80
CA HIS A 143 0.12 5.21 5.20
C HIS A 143 1.56 4.90 4.79
N ASP A 144 2.41 5.93 4.76
CA ASP A 144 3.81 5.88 4.30
C ASP A 144 4.85 5.74 5.42
N ALA A 145 4.42 5.38 6.63
CA ALA A 145 5.32 5.11 7.75
C ALA A 145 6.50 4.16 7.45
N PRO A 146 6.38 3.12 6.59
CA PRO A 146 7.53 2.31 6.20
C PRO A 146 8.65 3.11 5.51
N LEU A 147 8.28 4.06 4.64
CA LEU A 147 9.25 4.94 3.99
C LEU A 147 9.97 5.83 5.01
N LEU A 148 9.22 6.45 5.92
CA LEU A 148 9.78 7.31 6.96
C LEU A 148 10.75 6.53 7.87
N ARG A 149 10.36 5.31 8.26
CA ARG A 149 11.21 4.40 9.03
C ARG A 149 12.50 4.07 8.28
N TYR A 150 12.41 3.75 6.99
CA TYR A 150 13.58 3.43 6.17
C TYR A 150 14.54 4.63 6.06
N LEU A 151 14.01 5.83 5.87
CA LEU A 151 14.80 7.07 5.77
C LEU A 151 15.34 7.55 7.13
N GLY A 152 14.80 7.06 8.25
CA GLY A 152 15.16 7.54 9.59
C GLY A 152 14.64 8.95 9.89
N VAL A 153 13.51 9.33 9.29
CA VAL A 153 12.92 10.68 9.41
C VAL A 153 11.52 10.64 10.00
N THR A 154 11.11 11.77 10.58
CA THR A 154 9.73 11.99 11.06
C THR A 154 9.12 13.16 10.31
N ALA A 155 7.84 13.05 9.93
CA ALA A 155 7.11 14.20 9.42
C ALA A 155 6.90 15.22 10.56
N THR A 156 7.18 16.49 10.27
CA THR A 156 7.08 17.60 11.24
C THR A 156 6.06 18.66 10.84
N GLU A 157 5.58 18.64 9.60
CA GLU A 157 4.68 19.66 9.06
C GLU A 157 3.44 19.04 8.43
N GLU A 158 2.28 19.63 8.70
CA GLU A 158 1.02 19.33 8.04
C GLU A 158 0.96 20.02 6.68
N ARG A 159 1.22 19.28 5.59
CA ARG A 159 1.27 19.87 4.24
C ARG A 159 -0.10 20.18 3.61
N PHE A 160 -1.18 19.73 4.23
CA PHE A 160 -2.55 19.92 3.75
C PHE A 160 -3.55 19.78 4.90
N GLN A 161 -4.77 20.26 4.69
CA GLN A 161 -5.87 20.13 5.66
C GLN A 161 -6.57 18.77 5.51
N PRO A 162 -7.13 18.19 6.59
CA PRO A 162 -7.88 16.93 6.51
C PRO A 162 -8.98 17.05 5.44
N THR A 163 -9.03 16.07 4.53
CA THR A 163 -9.87 16.13 3.32
C THR A 163 -10.75 14.89 3.25
N VAL A 164 -12.01 15.08 2.85
CA VAL A 164 -12.98 14.00 2.63
C VAL A 164 -13.43 14.02 1.18
N PHE A 165 -13.39 12.86 0.54
CA PHE A 165 -13.96 12.65 -0.78
C PHE A 165 -15.24 11.83 -0.62
N GLU A 166 -16.37 12.49 -0.78
CA GLU A 166 -17.68 11.85 -0.68
C GLU A 166 -17.99 11.05 -1.93
N HIS A 167 -18.28 9.76 -1.78
CA HIS A 167 -18.63 8.91 -2.92
C HIS A 167 -19.87 9.41 -3.65
N SER A 168 -20.83 10.01 -2.94
CA SER A 168 -22.03 10.61 -3.56
C SER A 168 -21.74 11.79 -4.50
N LYS A 169 -20.52 12.31 -4.51
CA LYS A 169 -20.07 13.39 -5.40
C LYS A 169 -19.14 12.89 -6.52
N ALA A 170 -18.82 11.59 -6.55
CA ALA A 170 -18.09 11.00 -7.66
C ALA A 170 -19.05 10.84 -8.86
N ALA A 171 -18.73 11.51 -9.96
CA ALA A 171 -19.48 11.45 -11.21
C ALA A 171 -19.26 10.12 -11.96
#